data_AF-A0A1I1RU85-F1
#
_entry.id   AF-A0A1I1RU85-F1
#
_cell.length_a   1.000
_cell.length_b   1.000
_cell.length_c   1.000
_cell.angle_alpha   90.00
_cell.angle_beta   90.00
_cell.angle_gamma   90.00
#
_symmetry.space_group_name_H-M   'P 1'
#
loop_
_entity.id
_entity.type
_entity.pdbx_description
1 polymer ?
#
loop_
_entity_poly.entity_id
_entity_poly.type
_entity_poly.pdbx_seq_one_letter_code
_entity_poly.pdbx_strand_id
1 'polypeptide(L)'
;MKLFKEHIVFKLLTVVLVLTLLIPAAVKFAHVFEHHNHKVCLGENSTHIHEVDLDCEFQKFSITHHFKLTVEFIEFFKTLTPTCNFNVTYKFLNNYRPLSFSLRGPPALV
;
A
#
# COMPACT_ATOMS: atom_id res chain seq x y z
N MET A 1 -32.41 28.37 -28.16
CA MET A 1 -32.92 27.14 -27.52
C MET A 1 -31.92 25.97 -27.46
N LYS A 2 -30.82 25.97 -28.23
CA LYS A 2 -29.79 24.91 -28.13
C LYS A 2 -28.90 25.02 -26.88
N LEU A 3 -28.44 26.22 -26.53
CA LEU A 3 -27.55 26.46 -25.38
C LEU A 3 -28.14 26.03 -24.02
N PHE A 4 -29.42 26.30 -23.76
CA PHE A 4 -30.09 25.85 -22.52
C PHE A 4 -30.17 24.32 -22.40
N LYS A 5 -30.28 23.62 -23.55
CA LYS A 5 -30.35 22.16 -23.61
C LYS A 5 -29.00 21.52 -23.30
N GLU A 6 -27.90 22.11 -23.79
CA GLU A 6 -26.52 21.71 -23.48
C GLU A 6 -26.23 21.76 -21.98
N HIS A 7 -26.60 22.86 -21.30
CA HIS A 7 -26.38 22.99 -19.85
C HIS A 7 -27.19 21.97 -19.03
N ILE A 8 -28.40 21.62 -19.48
CA ILE A 8 -29.24 20.60 -18.84
C ILE A 8 -28.61 19.21 -19.02
N VAL A 9 -28.16 18.87 -20.23
CA VAL A 9 -27.49 17.58 -20.51
C VAL A 9 -26.21 17.46 -19.69
N PHE A 10 -25.41 18.52 -19.64
CA PHE A 10 -24.18 18.55 -18.84
C PHE A 10 -24.46 18.35 -17.35
N LYS A 11 -25.47 19.03 -16.80
CA LYS A 11 -25.89 18.86 -15.40
C LYS A 11 -26.39 17.45 -15.10
N LEU A 12 -27.08 16.82 -16.05
CA LEU A 12 -27.57 15.46 -15.89
C LEU A 12 -26.41 14.47 -15.90
N LEU A 13 -25.45 14.66 -16.81
CA LEU A 13 -24.24 13.84 -16.91
C LEU A 13 -23.37 13.95 -15.65
N THR A 14 -23.22 15.14 -15.06
CA THR A 14 -22.47 15.29 -13.81
C THR A 14 -23.15 14.58 -12.64
N VAL A 15 -24.48 14.64 -12.54
CA VAL A 15 -25.24 13.89 -11.51
C VAL A 15 -25.06 12.38 -11.71
N VAL A 16 -25.14 11.89 -12.95
CA VAL A 16 -24.92 10.47 -13.26
C VAL A 16 -23.49 10.04 -12.89
N LEU A 17 -22.49 10.87 -13.20
CA LEU A 17 -21.10 10.60 -12.84
C LEU A 17 -20.93 10.48 -11.31
N VAL A 18 -21.47 11.45 -10.55
CA VAL A 18 -21.42 11.43 -9.09
C VAL A 18 -22.11 10.18 -8.54
N LEU A 19 -23.30 9.86 -9.03
CA LEU A 19 -24.03 8.67 -8.59
C LEU A 19 -23.24 7.39 -8.88
N THR A 20 -22.65 7.28 -10.07
CA THR A 20 -21.84 6.12 -10.48
C THR A 20 -20.62 5.93 -9.57
N LEU A 21 -19.97 7.03 -9.17
CA LEU A 21 -18.85 7.00 -8.23
C LEU A 21 -19.28 6.64 -6.80
N LEU A 22 -20.48 7.04 -6.37
CA LEU A 22 -20.97 6.83 -5.00
C LEU A 22 -21.64 5.46 -4.78
N ILE A 23 -22.26 4.89 -5.82
CA ILE A 23 -22.99 3.61 -5.74
C ILE A 23 -22.15 2.49 -5.09
N PRO A 24 -20.89 2.23 -5.50
CA PRO A 24 -20.10 1.17 -4.89
C PRO A 24 -19.88 1.37 -3.39
N ALA A 25 -19.68 2.61 -2.93
CA ALA A 25 -19.52 2.91 -1.51
C ALA A 25 -20.83 2.70 -0.73
N ALA A 26 -21.98 3.09 -1.30
CA ALA A 26 -23.28 2.88 -0.70
C ALA A 26 -23.63 1.38 -0.57
N VAL A 27 -23.36 0.59 -1.61
CA VAL A 27 -23.56 -0.88 -1.58
C VAL A 27 -22.67 -1.53 -0.53
N LYS A 28 -21.38 -1.16 -0.47
CA LYS A 28 -20.48 -1.63 0.59
C LYS A 28 -21.01 -1.28 1.97
N PHE A 29 -21.43 -0.03 2.18
CA PHE A 29 -21.96 0.43 3.45
C PHE A 29 -23.20 -0.36 3.89
N ALA A 30 -24.15 -0.58 2.98
CA ALA A 30 -25.34 -1.39 3.25
C ALA A 30 -24.97 -2.85 3.59
N HIS A 31 -24.03 -3.44 2.86
CA HIS A 31 -23.56 -4.80 3.07
C HIS A 31 -22.91 -5.02 4.46
N VAL A 32 -22.30 -3.99 5.07
CA VAL A 32 -21.77 -4.10 6.45
C VAL A 32 -22.88 -4.41 7.48
N PHE A 33 -24.12 -4.01 7.20
CA PHE A 33 -25.26 -4.28 8.07
C PHE A 33 -26.02 -5.56 7.71
N GLU A 34 -25.66 -6.22 6.60
CA GLU A 34 -26.15 -7.56 6.31
C GLU A 34 -25.51 -8.54 7.29
N HIS A 35 -26.34 -9.31 7.99
CA HIS A 35 -25.86 -10.29 8.95
C HIS A 35 -25.40 -11.53 8.19
N HIS A 36 -24.10 -11.61 7.91
CA HIS A 36 -23.50 -12.86 7.46
C HIS A 36 -23.52 -13.84 8.64
N ASN A 37 -24.12 -15.01 8.41
CA ASN A 37 -24.11 -16.08 9.41
C ASN A 37 -22.68 -16.63 9.52
N HIS A 38 -21.86 -16.01 10.38
CA HIS A 38 -20.56 -16.56 10.71
C HIS A 38 -20.77 -17.87 11.48
N LYS A 39 -20.72 -19.01 10.79
CA LYS A 39 -20.72 -20.33 11.42
C LYS A 39 -19.46 -20.45 12.28
N VAL A 40 -19.62 -20.30 13.59
CA VAL A 40 -18.54 -20.56 14.54
C VAL A 40 -18.29 -22.07 14.56
N CYS A 41 -17.06 -22.47 14.22
CA CYS A 41 -16.64 -23.86 14.34
C CYS A 41 -16.45 -24.21 15.83
N LEU A 42 -17.26 -25.13 16.35
CA LEU A 42 -17.21 -25.59 17.74
C LEU A 42 -16.23 -26.76 17.96
N GLY A 43 -15.40 -27.08 16.97
CA GLY A 43 -14.22 -27.95 17.16
C GLY A 43 -14.52 -29.43 17.45
N GLU A 44 -15.70 -29.93 17.07
CA GLU A 44 -15.97 -31.36 17.20
C GLU A 44 -15.28 -32.10 16.05
N ASN A 45 -14.16 -32.77 16.36
CA ASN A 45 -13.21 -33.62 15.61
C ASN A 45 -13.63 -34.15 14.21
N SER A 46 -14.11 -33.29 13.33
CA SER A 46 -14.59 -33.60 11.99
C SER A 46 -13.94 -32.62 11.02
N THR A 47 -13.27 -33.19 10.01
CA THR A 47 -12.71 -32.43 8.89
C THR A 47 -13.86 -31.94 8.03
N HIS A 48 -14.45 -30.82 8.39
CA HIS A 48 -15.39 -30.13 7.52
C HIS A 48 -14.59 -29.27 6.54
N ILE A 49 -14.99 -29.30 5.28
CA ILE A 49 -14.53 -28.31 4.32
C ILE A 49 -15.23 -27.01 4.74
N HIS A 50 -14.47 -25.97 5.10
CA HIS A 50 -15.05 -24.65 5.26
C HIS A 50 -15.79 -24.31 3.96
N GLU A 51 -17.08 -24.03 4.08
CA GLU A 51 -17.87 -23.48 2.98
C GLU A 51 -17.10 -22.26 2.47
N VAL A 52 -16.99 -22.11 1.13
CA VAL A 52 -16.26 -20.99 0.52
C VAL A 52 -16.78 -19.73 1.18
N ASP A 53 -15.87 -18.95 1.78
CA ASP A 53 -16.22 -17.71 2.43
C ASP A 53 -16.98 -16.84 1.41
N LEU A 54 -18.29 -16.69 1.64
CA LEU A 54 -19.17 -15.90 0.78
C LEU A 54 -19.12 -14.43 1.18
N ASP A 55 -18.21 -14.04 2.08
CA ASP A 55 -17.95 -12.63 2.34
C ASP A 55 -17.66 -11.95 1.00
N CYS A 56 -18.52 -10.99 0.66
CA CYS A 56 -18.38 -10.24 -0.58
C CYS A 56 -17.17 -9.30 -0.45
N GLU A 57 -15.98 -9.78 -0.86
CA GLU A 57 -14.78 -8.97 -0.93
C GLU A 57 -14.87 -7.94 -2.06
N PHE A 58 -15.46 -6.78 -1.76
CA PHE A 58 -15.51 -5.68 -2.73
C PHE A 58 -14.11 -5.05 -2.91
N GLN A 59 -13.63 -4.96 -4.16
CA GLN A 59 -12.29 -4.48 -4.56
C GLN A 59 -11.13 -5.44 -4.27
N LYS A 60 -11.30 -6.74 -4.59
CA LYS A 60 -10.19 -7.72 -4.60
C LYS A 60 -9.05 -7.37 -5.59
N PHE A 61 -9.28 -6.41 -6.49
CA PHE A 61 -8.30 -5.91 -7.44
C PHE A 61 -7.80 -4.52 -7.03
N SER A 62 -6.49 -4.35 -6.94
CA SER A 62 -5.86 -3.04 -6.66
C SER A 62 -6.14 -2.09 -7.82
N ILE A 63 -6.95 -1.06 -7.58
CA ILE A 63 -7.23 0.02 -8.55
C ILE A 63 -5.97 0.89 -8.76
N THR A 64 -5.07 0.89 -7.78
CA THR A 64 -3.77 1.57 -7.86
C THR A 64 -2.73 0.55 -8.29
N HIS A 65 -2.30 0.60 -9.54
CA HIS A 65 -1.03 -0.02 -9.91
C HIS A 65 0.07 0.81 -9.24
N HIS A 66 0.72 0.26 -8.22
CA HIS A 66 1.93 0.85 -7.69
C HIS A 66 2.97 0.85 -8.81
N PHE A 67 3.15 2.00 -9.44
CA PHE A 67 4.17 2.19 -10.47
C PHE A 67 5.53 2.02 -9.80
N LYS A 68 6.17 0.88 -10.04
CA LYS A 68 7.56 0.64 -9.65
C LYS A 68 8.44 1.15 -10.77
N LEU A 69 9.20 2.19 -10.47
CA LEU A 69 10.29 2.62 -11.34
C LEU A 69 11.29 1.48 -11.48
N THR A 70 11.57 1.07 -12.72
CA THR A 70 12.60 0.09 -13.02
C THR A 70 13.98 0.67 -12.76
N VAL A 71 14.93 -0.20 -12.41
CA VAL A 71 16.33 0.20 -12.14
C VAL A 71 16.92 0.93 -13.35
N GLU A 72 16.58 0.51 -14.57
CA GLU A 72 16.98 1.15 -15.82
C GLU A 72 16.54 2.62 -15.92
N PHE A 73 15.34 2.95 -15.42
CA PHE A 73 14.87 4.34 -15.40
C PHE A 73 15.69 5.19 -14.41
N ILE A 74 16.09 4.63 -13.27
CA ILE A 74 16.91 5.34 -12.28
C ILE A 74 18.33 5.58 -12.83
N GLU A 75 18.88 4.60 -13.55
CA GLU A 75 20.20 4.73 -14.16
C GLU A 75 20.24 5.77 -15.28
N PHE A 76 19.16 5.94 -16.03
CA PHE A 76 19.05 7.00 -17.05
C PHE A 76 19.21 8.42 -16.48
N PHE A 77 18.73 8.66 -15.25
CA PHE A 77 18.87 9.96 -14.57
C PHE A 77 20.17 10.09 -13.76
N LYS A 78 21.03 9.08 -13.76
CA LYS A 78 22.29 9.12 -13.03
C LYS A 78 23.25 10.04 -13.78
N THR A 79 23.35 11.29 -13.33
CA THR A 79 24.39 12.21 -13.77
C THR A 79 25.75 11.62 -13.39
N LEU A 80 26.65 11.51 -14.36
CA LEU A 80 28.04 11.13 -14.13
C LEU A 80 28.71 12.26 -13.33
N THR A 81 28.64 12.18 -12.01
CA THR A 81 29.43 13.07 -11.15
C THR A 81 30.90 12.74 -11.35
N PRO A 82 31.77 13.69 -11.73
CA PRO A 82 33.19 13.42 -11.80
C PRO A 82 33.66 12.97 -10.42
N THR A 83 34.27 11.78 -10.35
CA THR A 83 34.83 11.25 -9.11
C THR A 83 36.01 12.13 -8.72
N CYS A 84 35.77 13.07 -7.79
CA CYS A 84 36.84 13.84 -7.20
C CYS A 84 37.55 12.93 -6.19
N ASN A 85 38.62 12.27 -6.65
CA ASN A 85 39.48 11.46 -5.80
C ASN A 85 40.29 12.41 -4.91
N PHE A 86 39.73 12.77 -3.75
CA PHE A 86 40.52 13.41 -2.70
C PHE A 86 41.42 12.33 -2.08
N ASN A 87 42.74 12.50 -2.17
CA ASN A 87 43.68 11.75 -1.34
C ASN A 87 43.50 12.22 0.11
N VAL A 88 42.58 11.58 0.83
CA VAL A 88 42.37 11.83 2.25
C VAL A 88 43.47 11.11 3.01
N THR A 89 44.61 11.77 3.20
CA THR A 89 45.66 11.28 4.10
C THR A 89 45.20 11.55 5.54
N TYR A 90 44.41 10.63 6.10
CA TYR A 90 43.91 10.79 7.47
C TYR A 90 45.05 10.49 8.46
N LYS A 91 45.72 11.53 8.96
CA LYS A 91 46.66 11.42 10.09
C LYS A 91 45.88 11.50 11.40
N PHE A 92 45.53 10.34 11.97
CA PHE A 92 45.08 10.31 13.36
C PHE A 92 46.28 10.60 14.27
N LEU A 93 46.20 11.66 15.08
CA LEU A 93 47.19 11.95 16.11
C LEU A 93 47.08 11.00 17.31
N ASN A 94 45.95 10.28 17.44
CA ASN A 94 45.71 9.35 18.52
C ASN A 94 45.04 8.07 17.97
N ASN A 95 45.68 6.93 18.20
CA ASN A 95 45.20 5.61 17.77
C ASN A 95 44.10 5.04 18.69
N TYR A 96 43.84 5.69 19.83
CA TYR A 96 42.85 5.22 20.79
C TYR A 96 41.49 5.91 20.59
N ARG A 97 40.51 5.14 20.12
CA ARG A 97 39.09 5.49 20.16
C ARG A 97 38.36 4.45 21.01
N PRO A 98 37.76 4.82 22.15
CA PRO A 98 36.95 3.88 22.91
C PRO A 98 35.74 3.48 22.07
N LEU A 99 35.63 2.19 21.78
CA LEU A 99 34.53 1.62 21.00
C LEU A 99 33.26 1.63 21.84
N SER A 100 32.14 2.11 21.27
CA SER A 100 30.85 2.28 21.96
C SER A 100 30.23 0.98 22.48
N PHE A 101 30.79 -0.16 22.10
CA PHE A 101 30.36 -1.49 22.53
C PHE A 101 31.19 -2.07 23.68
N SER A 102 32.21 -1.37 24.18
CA SER A 102 33.00 -1.84 25.33
C SER A 102 32.19 -1.99 26.63
N LEU A 103 30.96 -1.47 26.65
CA LEU A 103 30.03 -1.50 27.79
C LEU A 103 28.88 -2.51 27.62
N ARG A 104 28.84 -3.31 26.55
CA ARG A 104 27.82 -4.35 26.43
C ARG A 104 28.30 -5.62 27.14
N GLY A 105 27.50 -6.08 28.09
CA GLY A 105 27.70 -7.39 28.71
C GLY A 105 27.59 -8.51 27.66
N PRO A 106 28.22 -9.68 27.91
CA PRO A 106 28.16 -10.82 27.00
C PRO A 106 26.69 -11.24 26.76
N PRO A 107 26.33 -11.67 25.54
CA PRO A 107 24.98 -12.12 25.23
C PRO A 107 24.60 -13.31 26.13
N ALA A 108 23.45 -13.21 26.80
CA ALA A 108 22.91 -14.31 27.56
C ALA A 108 22.50 -15.44 26.61
N LEU A 109 22.88 -16.68 26.95
CA LEU A 109 22.44 -17.87 26.25
C LEU A 109 20.93 -18.05 26.51
N VAL A 110 20.15 -18.07 25.43
CA VAL A 110 18.75 -18.52 25.43
C VAL A 110 18.73 -20.02 25.19
#